data_AF-A0A950QPG2-F1
#
_entry.id   AF-A0A950QPG2-F1
#
_cell.length_a   1.000
_cell.length_b   1.000
_cell.length_c   1.000
_cell.angle_alpha   90.00
_cell.angle_beta   90.00
_cell.angle_gamma   90.00
#
_symmetry.space_group_name_H-M   'P 1'
#
loop_
_entity.id
_entity.type
_entity.pdbx_description
1 polymer ?
#
loop_
_entity_poly.entity_id
_entity_poly.type
_entity_poly.pdbx_seq_one_letter_code
_entity_poly.pdbx_strand_id
1 'polypeptide(L)'
;MSVAISTLRSPYTMIASDGEIPVFGKGAPHPRSYGTFARVVGVYVREKHVLTLQDAVRRMSAMPAQRLKLPDRGLLRPGMKADIVIFDPAAVADEATYDHPHQYSVGSGMSLSTASSRCMTAK
;
A
#
# COMPACT_ATOMS: atom_id res chain seq x y z
N MET A 1 14.24 -2.86 21.23
CA MET A 1 13.76 -2.42 19.90
C MET A 1 12.59 -3.30 19.49
N SER A 2 11.53 -2.75 18.89
CA SER A 2 10.36 -3.52 18.44
C SER A 2 10.72 -4.47 17.28
N VAL A 3 10.25 -5.72 17.34
CA VAL A 3 10.42 -6.75 16.29
C VAL A 3 10.00 -6.26 14.90
N ALA A 4 8.93 -5.45 14.83
CA ALA A 4 8.47 -4.88 13.56
C ALA A 4 9.53 -3.99 12.89
N ILE A 5 10.25 -3.18 13.67
CA ILE A 5 11.28 -2.28 13.14
C ILE A 5 12.50 -3.07 12.66
N SER A 6 12.92 -4.11 13.38
CA SER A 6 14.01 -4.97 12.92
C SER A 6 13.67 -5.69 11.61
N THR A 7 12.43 -6.15 11.46
CA THR A 7 11.98 -6.82 10.23
C THR A 7 11.95 -5.85 9.04
N LEU A 8 11.48 -4.62 9.24
CA LEU A 8 11.42 -3.61 8.17
C LEU A 8 12.81 -3.16 7.72
N ARG A 9 13.82 -3.19 8.60
CA ARG A 9 15.20 -2.87 8.24
C ARG A 9 15.86 -3.91 7.33
N SER A 10 15.35 -5.15 7.30
CA SER A 10 15.84 -6.16 6.37
C SER A 10 15.51 -5.78 4.92
N PRO A 11 16.44 -5.86 3.96
CA PRO A 11 16.19 -5.53 2.56
C PRO A 11 15.26 -6.53 1.84
N TYR A 12 14.97 -7.66 2.49
CA TYR A 12 14.16 -8.76 1.90
C TYR A 12 12.69 -8.73 2.31
N THR A 13 12.29 -7.77 3.15
CA THR A 13 10.92 -7.71 3.69
C THR A 13 9.98 -6.99 2.73
N MET A 14 8.92 -7.69 2.32
CA MET A 14 7.75 -7.13 1.62
C MET A 14 6.66 -6.75 2.62
N ILE A 15 5.74 -5.87 2.19
CA ILE A 15 4.57 -5.48 2.97
C ILE A 15 3.36 -6.27 2.50
N ALA A 16 2.65 -6.88 3.45
CA ALA A 16 1.35 -7.50 3.25
C ALA A 16 0.44 -7.13 4.41
N SER A 17 -0.85 -6.96 4.15
CA SER A 17 -1.84 -6.70 5.21
C SER A 17 -2.06 -7.93 6.09
N ASP A 18 -1.99 -9.12 5.49
CA ASP A 18 -2.51 -10.36 6.11
C ASP A 18 -3.95 -10.16 6.62
N GLY A 19 -4.69 -9.25 5.98
CA GLY A 19 -6.04 -8.89 6.36
C GLY A 19 -7.04 -10.00 6.03
N GLU A 20 -8.10 -10.06 6.81
CA GLU A 20 -9.29 -10.80 6.45
C GLU A 20 -9.97 -10.15 5.23
N ILE A 21 -11.03 -10.78 4.71
CA ILE A 21 -11.92 -10.17 3.71
C ILE A 21 -13.18 -9.69 4.45
N PRO A 22 -13.14 -8.51 5.12
CA PRO A 22 -14.26 -8.05 5.93
C PRO A 22 -15.43 -7.60 5.06
N VAL A 23 -16.64 -7.88 5.55
CA VAL A 23 -17.83 -7.20 5.07
C VAL A 23 -17.95 -5.89 5.82
N PHE A 24 -18.05 -4.76 5.11
CA PHE A 24 -18.12 -3.44 5.72
C PHE A 24 -19.29 -3.36 6.72
N GLY A 25 -19.02 -2.86 7.93
CA GLY A 25 -20.00 -2.73 9.01
C GLY A 25 -20.40 -4.05 9.69
N LYS A 26 -19.73 -5.17 9.40
CA LYS A 26 -19.99 -6.46 10.04
C LYS A 26 -18.75 -7.01 10.74
N GLY A 27 -18.96 -7.49 11.96
CA GLY A 27 -17.93 -8.10 12.78
C GLY A 27 -16.94 -7.09 13.34
N ALA A 28 -15.81 -7.61 13.84
CA ALA A 28 -14.71 -6.81 14.36
C ALA A 28 -13.41 -7.29 13.69
N PRO A 29 -13.21 -7.02 12.38
CA PRO A 29 -12.03 -7.47 11.68
C PRO A 29 -10.77 -6.76 12.21
N HIS A 30 -9.62 -7.41 12.08
CA HIS A 30 -8.36 -6.76 12.47
C HIS A 30 -8.13 -5.47 11.66
N PRO A 31 -7.74 -4.33 12.27
CA PRO A 31 -7.59 -3.03 11.58
C PRO A 31 -6.57 -3.02 10.42
N ARG A 32 -5.70 -4.04 10.38
CA ARG A 32 -4.73 -4.28 9.31
C ARG A 32 -5.38 -4.48 7.94
N SER A 33 -6.63 -4.95 7.91
CA SER A 33 -7.40 -5.13 6.68
C SER A 33 -7.70 -3.81 5.96
N TYR A 34 -7.71 -2.69 6.68
CA TYR A 34 -8.03 -1.37 6.13
C TYR A 34 -6.82 -0.43 6.04
N GLY A 35 -5.88 -0.52 6.98
CA GLY A 35 -4.86 0.52 7.19
C GLY A 35 -3.43 0.17 6.82
N THR A 36 -3.09 -1.09 6.52
CA THR A 36 -1.68 -1.53 6.51
C THR A 36 -0.76 -0.67 5.64
N PHE A 37 -1.14 -0.38 4.39
CA PHE A 37 -0.29 0.38 3.47
C PHE A 37 -0.19 1.86 3.86
N ALA A 38 -1.29 2.47 4.30
CA ALA A 38 -1.29 3.83 4.81
C ALA A 38 -0.41 3.96 6.07
N ARG A 39 -0.47 2.97 6.97
CA ARG A 39 0.38 2.89 8.17
C ARG A 39 1.87 2.78 7.84
N VAL A 40 2.24 2.07 6.77
CA VAL A 40 3.63 2.02 6.31
C VAL A 40 4.14 3.40 5.94
N VAL A 41 3.36 4.17 5.18
CA VAL A 41 3.79 5.52 4.78
C VAL A 41 3.70 6.52 5.94
N GLY A 42 2.59 6.54 6.68
CA GLY A 42 2.38 7.48 7.79
C GLY A 42 3.31 7.22 8.97
N VAL A 43 3.37 5.98 9.46
CA VAL A 43 4.12 5.66 10.68
C VAL A 43 5.57 5.27 10.37
N TYR A 44 5.80 4.37 9.41
CA TYR A 44 7.15 3.79 9.23
C TYR A 44 8.06 4.63 8.31
N VAL A 45 7.50 5.41 7.40
CA VAL A 45 8.25 6.39 6.59
C VAL A 45 8.26 7.75 7.28
N ARG A 46 7.09 8.38 7.49
CA ARG A 46 7.00 9.79 7.95
C ARG A 46 7.32 9.98 9.43
N GLU A 47 6.78 9.17 10.34
CA GLU A 47 7.03 9.38 11.79
C GLU A 47 8.34 8.74 12.27
N LYS A 48 8.53 7.45 11.96
CA LYS A 48 9.63 6.66 12.52
C LYS A 48 10.89 6.62 11.66
N HIS A 49 10.83 7.13 10.43
CA HIS A 49 11.98 7.22 9.52
C HIS A 49 12.74 5.88 9.36
N VAL A 50 12.02 4.76 9.39
CA VAL A 50 12.60 3.41 9.27
C VAL A 50 12.88 3.06 7.82
N LEU A 51 12.04 3.56 6.91
CA LEU A 51 12.10 3.36 5.48
C LEU A 51 12.10 4.72 4.76
N THR A 52 12.72 4.78 3.58
CA THR A 52 12.47 5.88 2.66
C THR A 52 11.15 5.66 1.93
N LEU A 53 10.53 6.72 1.42
CA LEU A 53 9.28 6.61 0.65
C LEU A 53 9.46 5.68 -0.57
N GLN A 54 10.60 5.79 -1.26
CA GLN A 54 10.91 4.99 -2.44
C GLN A 54 11.08 3.50 -2.09
N ASP A 55 11.73 3.19 -0.96
CA ASP A 55 11.89 1.80 -0.52
C ASP A 55 10.55 1.21 -0.05
N ALA A 56 9.74 1.97 0.67
CA ALA A 56 8.39 1.57 1.03
C ALA A 56 7.54 1.27 -0.21
N VAL A 57 7.53 2.17 -1.21
CA VAL A 57 6.78 1.95 -2.47
C VAL A 57 7.29 0.69 -3.17
N ARG A 58 8.62 0.51 -3.31
CA ARG A 58 9.20 -0.70 -3.93
C ARG A 58 8.75 -1.99 -3.25
N ARG A 59 8.71 -2.01 -1.91
CA ARG A 59 8.28 -3.18 -1.11
C ARG A 59 6.79 -3.47 -1.17
N MET A 60 6.00 -2.51 -1.61
CA MET A 60 4.54 -2.61 -1.80
C MET A 60 4.15 -2.85 -3.28
N SER A 61 5.05 -2.60 -4.25
CA SER A 61 4.77 -2.73 -5.68
C SER A 61 5.74 -3.68 -6.41
N ALA A 62 6.93 -3.22 -6.77
CA ALA A 62 7.87 -3.92 -7.64
C ALA A 62 8.40 -5.22 -7.03
N MET A 63 8.69 -5.23 -5.73
CA MET A 63 9.25 -6.41 -5.07
C MET A 63 8.23 -7.57 -5.00
N PRO A 64 6.96 -7.35 -4.60
CA PRO A 64 5.90 -8.36 -4.75
C PRO A 64 5.69 -8.82 -6.19
N ALA A 65 5.64 -7.88 -7.16
CA ALA A 65 5.46 -8.23 -8.57
C ALA A 65 6.58 -9.14 -9.11
N GLN A 66 7.84 -8.84 -8.76
CA GLN A 66 8.99 -9.69 -9.10
C GLN A 66 8.90 -11.06 -8.43
N ARG A 67 8.53 -11.11 -7.14
CA ARG A 67 8.42 -12.36 -6.39
C ARG A 67 7.32 -13.27 -6.90
N LEU A 68 6.19 -12.69 -7.32
CA LEU A 68 5.03 -13.39 -7.87
C LEU A 68 5.13 -13.63 -9.39
N LYS A 69 6.21 -13.18 -10.04
CA LYS A 69 6.43 -13.29 -11.50
C LYS A 69 5.31 -12.63 -12.31
N LEU A 70 4.94 -11.40 -11.95
CA LEU A 70 4.00 -10.55 -12.68
C LEU A 70 4.81 -9.55 -13.55
N PRO A 71 5.14 -9.90 -14.82
CA PRO A 71 6.08 -9.11 -15.62
C PRO A 71 5.54 -7.76 -16.08
N ASP A 72 4.21 -7.57 -16.07
CA ASP A 72 3.52 -6.39 -16.58
C ASP A 72 3.00 -5.46 -15.45
N ARG A 73 3.40 -5.68 -14.20
CA ARG A 73 2.93 -4.92 -13.02
C ARG A 73 4.05 -4.50 -12.07
N GLY A 74 3.71 -3.61 -11.12
CA GLY A 74 4.58 -3.19 -10.01
C GLY A 74 5.59 -2.09 -10.34
N LEU A 75 5.69 -1.63 -11.59
CA LEU A 75 6.50 -0.49 -12.01
C LEU A 75 5.66 0.45 -12.88
N LEU A 76 5.95 1.75 -12.81
CA LEU A 76 5.35 2.76 -13.67
C LEU A 76 6.22 2.95 -14.91
N ARG A 77 5.91 2.23 -16.00
CA ARG A 77 6.62 2.31 -17.28
C ARG A 77 5.66 2.12 -18.46
N PRO A 78 5.97 2.68 -19.64
CA PRO A 78 5.20 2.41 -20.86
C PRO A 78 5.09 0.91 -21.14
N GLY A 79 3.90 0.45 -21.55
CA GLY A 79 3.62 -0.95 -21.84
C GLY A 79 3.22 -1.81 -20.64
N MET A 80 3.22 -1.27 -19.41
CA MET A 80 2.75 -1.96 -18.21
C MET A 80 1.28 -1.65 -17.91
N LYS A 81 0.64 -2.44 -17.05
CA LYS A 81 -0.74 -2.17 -16.59
C LYS A 81 -0.77 -0.88 -15.76
N ALA A 82 -1.85 -0.12 -15.92
CA ALA A 82 -2.06 1.16 -15.24
C ALA A 82 -2.54 0.99 -13.79
N ASP A 83 -1.83 0.21 -12.98
CA ASP A 83 -2.12 0.07 -11.55
C ASP A 83 -1.47 1.23 -10.78
N ILE A 84 -2.18 2.35 -10.70
CA ILE A 84 -1.66 3.60 -10.14
C ILE A 84 -2.45 3.96 -8.88
N VAL A 85 -1.73 4.41 -7.85
CA VAL A 85 -2.29 5.00 -6.62
C VAL A 85 -1.69 6.39 -6.44
N ILE A 86 -2.55 7.38 -6.23
CA ILE A 86 -2.16 8.75 -5.90
C ILE A 86 -2.47 8.98 -4.42
N PHE A 87 -1.50 9.48 -3.68
CA PHE A 87 -1.67 9.80 -2.26
C PHE A 87 -0.79 10.98 -1.88
N ASP A 88 -1.20 11.71 -0.86
CA ASP A 88 -0.39 12.76 -0.26
C ASP A 88 0.49 12.14 0.84
N PRO A 89 1.83 12.13 0.68
CA PRO A 89 2.73 11.58 1.71
C PRO A 89 2.65 12.36 3.03
N ALA A 90 2.25 13.63 3.02
CA ALA A 90 2.10 14.43 4.23
C ALA A 90 0.79 14.12 4.99
N ALA A 91 -0.26 13.69 4.29
CA ALA A 91 -1.58 13.48 4.88
C ALA A 91 -2.03 12.02 4.99
N VAL A 92 -1.39 11.08 4.30
CA VAL A 92 -1.80 9.66 4.34
C VAL A 92 -1.71 9.08 5.75
N ALA A 93 -2.79 8.45 6.22
CA ALA A 93 -2.88 7.86 7.56
C ALA A 93 -3.92 6.73 7.61
N ASP A 94 -3.68 5.75 8.49
CA ASP A 94 -4.64 4.71 8.84
C ASP A 94 -5.53 5.14 10.02
N GLU A 95 -6.84 5.08 9.84
CA GLU A 95 -7.84 5.43 10.87
C GLU A 95 -8.44 4.20 11.56
N ALA A 96 -8.18 3.00 11.02
CA ALA A 96 -8.73 1.75 11.55
C ALA A 96 -8.10 1.40 12.89
N THR A 97 -8.92 1.29 13.93
CA THR A 97 -8.53 0.88 15.28
C THR A 97 -9.21 -0.43 15.67
N TYR A 98 -8.82 -1.04 16.79
CA TYR A 98 -9.52 -2.24 17.27
C TYR A 98 -10.98 -1.95 17.67
N ASP A 99 -11.23 -0.76 18.25
CA ASP A 99 -12.57 -0.34 18.64
C ASP A 99 -13.42 0.09 17.43
N HIS A 100 -12.77 0.70 16.43
CA HIS A 100 -13.41 1.16 15.20
C HIS A 100 -12.65 0.59 13.97
N PRO A 101 -12.85 -0.70 13.64
CA PRO A 101 -12.05 -1.37 12.62
C PRO A 101 -12.44 -1.02 11.18
N HIS A 102 -13.67 -0.57 10.96
CA HIS A 102 -14.22 -0.26 9.64
C HIS A 102 -13.95 1.19 9.18
N GLN A 103 -12.76 1.72 9.47
CA GLN A 103 -12.36 3.05 9.02
C GLN A 103 -11.46 2.95 7.79
N TYR A 104 -11.77 3.73 6.76
CA TYR A 104 -10.92 3.84 5.59
C TYR A 104 -9.71 4.73 5.89
N SER A 105 -8.60 4.45 5.19
CA SER A 105 -7.43 5.31 5.25
C SER A 105 -7.72 6.67 4.60
N VAL A 106 -7.15 7.73 5.15
CA VAL A 106 -7.27 9.11 4.63
C VAL A 106 -6.01 9.49 3.86
N GLY A 107 -6.07 10.59 3.09
CA GLY A 107 -4.94 11.13 2.32
C GLY A 107 -4.57 10.32 1.06
N SER A 108 -5.27 9.23 0.78
CA SER A 108 -5.28 8.57 -0.53
C SER A 108 -6.33 9.24 -1.42
N GLY A 109 -5.88 10.02 -2.41
CA GLY A 109 -6.76 10.50 -3.46
C GLY A 109 -7.19 9.30 -4.30
N MET A 110 -8.42 8.82 -4.10
CA MET A 110 -9.10 7.77 -4.88
C MET A 110 -8.42 7.41 -6.22
N SER A 111 -7.87 6.20 -6.35
CA SER A 111 -7.77 5.56 -7.66
C SER A 111 -7.79 4.03 -7.60
N LEU A 112 -8.95 3.47 -7.96
CA LEU A 112 -8.98 2.26 -8.78
C LEU A 112 -9.32 2.74 -10.19
N SER A 113 -8.31 2.90 -11.04
CA SER A 113 -8.50 2.94 -12.47
C SER A 113 -7.73 1.77 -13.05
N THR A 114 -8.36 0.60 -13.09
CA THR A 114 -8.13 -0.27 -14.24
C THR A 114 -8.65 0.53 -15.43
N ALA A 115 -7.77 1.26 -16.11
CA ALA A 115 -8.07 1.90 -17.39
C ALA A 115 -8.31 0.80 -18.44
N SER A 116 -9.45 0.12 -18.32
CA SER A 116 -10.08 -0.64 -19.37
C SER A 116 -10.88 0.35 -20.21
N SER A 117 -10.19 1.13 -21.03
CA SER A 117 -10.74 1.64 -22.29
C SER A 117 -9.63 2.35 -23.07
N ARG A 118 -9.45 1.85 -24.29
CA ARG A 118 -8.94 2.50 -25.51
C ARG A 118 -8.42 3.93 -25.37
N CYS A 119 -7.32 4.16 -26.10
CA CYS A 119 -6.82 5.47 -26.55
C CYS A 119 -5.89 6.18 -25.57
N MET A 120 -4.59 5.89 -25.68
CA MET A 120 -3.55 6.92 -25.85
C MET A 120 -2.38 6.31 -26.63
N THR A 121 -2.62 5.99 -27.91
CA THR A 121 -1.60 6.27 -28.93
C THR A 121 -1.54 7.79 -29.05
N ALA A 122 -0.68 8.42 -28.24
CA ALA A 122 -0.17 9.74 -28.57
C ALA A 122 0.86 9.54 -29.68
N LYS A 123 0.47 10.01 -30.86
CA LYS A 123 1.35 10.29 -31.99
C LYS A 123 2.41 11.32 -31.59
#